data_AF-A0A5P8JLX0-F1
#
_entry.id   AF-A0A5P8JLX0-F1
#
_cell.length_a   1.000
_cell.length_b   1.000
_cell.length_c   1.000
_cell.angle_alpha   90.00
_cell.angle_beta   90.00
_cell.angle_gamma   90.00
#
_symmetry.space_group_name_H-M   'P 1'
#
loop_
_entity.id
_entity.type
_entity.pdbx_description
1 polymer ?
#
loop_
_entity_poly.entity_id
_entity_poly.type
_entity_poly.pdbx_seq_one_letter_code
_entity_poly.pdbx_strand_id
1 'polypeptide(L)'
;MSESSLSEFPQGAFSAFSTAKMSHFLPIRPNLDPEVLRSFFGADAANIRQTATGLTLRTPDASPLRAKNGEIIARFTNGKYKVMDVDYYRKNFNDPL
;
A
#
# COMPACT_ATOMS: atom_id res chain seq x y z
N MET A 1 -6.15 -11.55 -19.67
CA MET A 1 -4.71 -11.26 -19.53
C MET A 1 -4.61 -10.00 -18.70
N SER A 2 -4.40 -10.13 -17.39
CA SER A 2 -4.28 -8.97 -16.52
C SER A 2 -2.82 -8.54 -16.56
N GLU A 3 -2.43 -7.81 -17.60
CA GLU A 3 -1.16 -7.08 -17.61
C GLU A 3 -1.10 -6.27 -16.32
N SER A 4 -0.09 -6.58 -15.51
CA SER A 4 0.04 -6.12 -14.13
C SER A 4 -0.24 -4.63 -14.03
N SER A 5 -1.41 -4.25 -13.50
CA SER A 5 -1.83 -2.86 -13.32
C SER A 5 -0.85 -2.04 -12.46
N LEU A 6 0.00 -2.73 -11.69
CA LEU A 6 1.08 -2.16 -10.91
C LEU A 6 2.42 -2.07 -11.67
N SER A 7 2.51 -2.47 -12.94
CA SER A 7 3.78 -2.43 -13.71
C SER A 7 4.34 -1.02 -13.86
N GLU A 8 3.46 -0.02 -13.92
CA GLU A 8 3.79 1.40 -14.03
C GLU A 8 4.08 2.05 -12.67
N PHE A 9 3.95 1.30 -11.56
CA PHE A 9 4.23 1.80 -10.21
C PHE A 9 5.62 1.37 -9.74
N PRO A 10 6.28 2.14 -8.84
CA PRO A 10 7.55 1.76 -8.22
C PRO A 10 7.53 0.36 -7.60
N GLN A 11 8.69 -0.31 -7.56
CA GLN A 11 8.77 -1.68 -7.02
C GLN A 11 8.53 -1.76 -5.49
N GLY A 12 8.85 -0.67 -4.77
CA GLY A 12 8.67 -0.55 -3.33
C GLY A 12 7.70 0.56 -2.93
N ALA A 13 7.80 0.99 -1.67
CA ALA A 13 7.07 2.14 -1.17
C ALA A 13 7.49 3.41 -1.92
N PHE A 14 6.52 4.29 -2.21
CA PHE A 14 6.76 5.56 -2.89
C PHE A 14 5.90 6.66 -2.26
N SER A 15 6.16 7.91 -2.64
CA SER A 15 5.37 9.06 -2.19
C SER A 15 4.67 9.70 -3.38
N ALA A 16 3.46 10.19 -3.17
CA ALA A 16 2.78 11.01 -4.17
C ALA A 16 1.93 12.08 -3.48
N PHE A 17 1.66 13.15 -4.22
CA PHE A 17 0.77 14.21 -3.76
C PHE A 17 -0.67 13.91 -4.17
N SER A 18 -1.61 14.06 -3.23
CA SER A 18 -2.97 14.47 -3.57
C SER A 18 -3.02 15.99 -3.66
N THR A 19 -4.10 16.55 -4.22
CA THR A 19 -4.33 17.99 -4.39
C THR A 19 -4.01 18.87 -3.17
N ALA A 20 -3.94 18.32 -1.96
CA ALA A 20 -3.60 19.07 -0.75
C ALA A 20 -2.51 18.43 0.15
N LYS A 21 -2.16 17.14 0.02
CA LYS A 21 -1.27 16.46 0.97
C LYS A 21 -0.42 15.37 0.31
N MET A 22 0.85 15.30 0.72
CA MET A 22 1.72 14.15 0.42
C MET A 22 1.24 12.93 1.20
N SER A 23 1.15 11.79 0.53
CA SER A 23 0.86 10.49 1.13
C SER A 23 1.92 9.47 0.70
N HIS A 24 2.14 8.46 1.52
CA HIS A 24 3.01 7.34 1.16
C HIS A 24 2.17 6.17 0.69
N PHE A 25 2.65 5.46 -0.32
CA PHE A 25 1.94 4.37 -0.96
C PHE A 25 2.83 3.13 -1.05
N LEU A 26 2.18 1.97 -1.01
CA LEU A 26 2.81 0.68 -1.21
C LEU A 26 1.97 -0.14 -2.21
N PRO A 27 2.49 -0.40 -3.42
CA PRO A 27 1.92 -1.38 -4.35
C PRO A 27 1.98 -2.78 -3.76
N ILE A 28 0.85 -3.48 -3.71
CA ILE A 28 0.79 -4.82 -3.13
C ILE A 28 1.13 -5.84 -4.21
N ARG A 29 2.31 -6.41 -4.09
CA ARG A 29 2.82 -7.46 -4.96
C ARG A 29 3.07 -8.75 -4.17
N PRO A 30 3.04 -9.91 -4.84
CA PRO A 30 3.55 -11.15 -4.24
C PRO A 30 5.00 -10.94 -3.77
N ASN A 31 5.34 -11.56 -2.63
CA ASN A 31 6.71 -11.61 -2.10
C ASN A 31 7.36 -10.24 -1.85
N LEU A 32 6.59 -9.24 -1.39
CA LEU A 32 7.17 -7.97 -0.93
C LEU A 32 8.25 -8.22 0.13
N ASP A 33 9.38 -7.51 -0.03
CA ASP A 33 10.51 -7.62 0.88
C ASP A 33 10.09 -7.21 2.32
N PRO A 34 10.42 -8.02 3.34
CA PRO A 34 10.22 -7.65 4.74
C PRO A 34 10.78 -6.27 5.12
N GLU A 35 11.89 -5.82 4.53
CA GLU A 35 12.46 -4.50 4.77
C GLU A 35 11.57 -3.37 4.23
N VAL A 36 10.95 -3.57 3.07
CA VAL A 36 9.96 -2.63 2.51
C VAL A 36 8.74 -2.54 3.42
N LEU A 37 8.26 -3.67 3.93
CA LEU A 37 7.14 -3.70 4.88
C LEU A 37 7.49 -2.98 6.19
N ARG A 38 8.67 -3.23 6.76
CA ARG A 38 9.15 -2.54 7.97
C ARG A 38 9.27 -1.04 7.76
N SER A 39 9.82 -0.62 6.63
CA SER A 39 9.99 0.80 6.31
C SER A 39 8.65 1.51 6.13
N PHE A 40 7.68 0.86 5.47
CA PHE A 40 6.38 1.45 5.19
C PHE A 40 5.47 1.51 6.43
N PHE A 41 5.33 0.39 7.15
CA PHE A 41 4.41 0.25 8.28
C PHE A 41 5.02 0.59 9.65
N GLY A 42 6.35 0.67 9.75
CA GLY A 42 7.04 1.00 10.99
C GLY A 42 6.70 0.01 12.11
N ALA A 43 6.21 0.51 13.24
CA ALA A 43 5.84 -0.31 14.41
C ALA A 43 4.74 -1.34 14.10
N ASP A 44 3.86 -1.04 13.13
CA ASP A 44 2.78 -1.96 12.74
C ASP A 44 3.29 -3.16 11.92
N ALA A 45 4.55 -3.15 11.48
CA ALA A 45 5.10 -4.20 10.65
C ALA A 45 5.07 -5.59 11.30
N ALA A 46 5.18 -5.65 12.63
CA ALA A 46 5.06 -6.89 13.41
C ALA A 46 3.67 -7.55 13.29
N ASN A 47 2.66 -6.77 12.93
CA ASN A 47 1.27 -7.20 12.83
C ASN A 47 0.84 -7.57 11.40
N ILE A 48 1.79 -7.56 10.45
CA ILE A 48 1.53 -7.90 9.06
C ILE A 48 1.67 -9.39 8.84
N ARG A 49 0.71 -9.94 8.12
CA ARG A 49 0.77 -11.29 7.58
C ARG A 49 0.61 -11.25 6.07
N GLN A 50 1.67 -11.62 5.36
CA GLN A 50 1.59 -11.85 3.92
C GLN A 50 0.87 -13.18 3.64
N THR A 51 0.10 -13.20 2.56
CA THR A 51 -0.59 -14.39 2.03
C THR A 51 -0.24 -14.54 0.55
N ALA A 52 -0.55 -15.71 -0.03
CA ALA A 52 -0.40 -15.90 -1.48
C ALA A 52 -1.19 -14.88 -2.32
N THR A 53 -2.24 -14.30 -1.73
CA THR A 53 -3.16 -13.38 -2.42
C THR A 53 -2.98 -11.91 -2.05
N GLY A 54 -2.05 -11.57 -1.15
CA GLY A 54 -1.80 -10.18 -0.72
C GLY A 54 -1.27 -10.09 0.70
N LEU A 55 -1.83 -9.17 1.50
CA LEU A 55 -1.45 -8.99 2.90
C LEU A 55 -2.65 -8.65 3.80
N THR A 56 -2.50 -8.96 5.08
CA THR A 56 -3.41 -8.53 6.14
C THR A 56 -2.60 -7.85 7.25
N LEU A 57 -3.05 -6.68 7.69
CA LEU A 57 -2.55 -6.01 8.89
C LEU A 57 -3.61 -6.11 9.99
N ARG A 58 -3.24 -6.62 11.15
CA ARG A 58 -4.13 -6.75 12.32
C ARG A 58 -3.66 -5.86 13.46
N THR A 59 -4.27 -4.69 13.60
CA THR A 59 -4.06 -3.83 14.77
C THR A 59 -5.03 -4.21 15.90
N PRO A 60 -4.64 -4.15 17.17
CA PRO A 60 -5.50 -4.52 18.30
C PRO A 60 -6.82 -3.72 18.36
N ASP A 61 -6.75 -2.43 18.00
CA ASP A 61 -7.83 -1.47 18.22
C ASP A 61 -8.65 -1.15 16.95
N ALA A 62 -8.44 -1.89 15.85
CA ALA A 62 -9.18 -1.66 14.60
C ALA A 62 -9.42 -2.93 13.80
N SER A 63 -10.41 -2.86 12.90
CA SER A 63 -10.69 -3.95 11.97
C SER A 63 -9.46 -4.28 11.12
N PRO A 64 -9.19 -5.57 10.84
CA PRO A 64 -8.05 -5.96 10.03
C PRO A 64 -8.09 -5.31 8.64
N LEU A 65 -7.01 -4.62 8.28
CA LEU A 65 -6.82 -4.12 6.94
C LEU A 65 -6.42 -5.30 6.05
N ARG A 66 -7.11 -5.49 4.92
CA ARG A 66 -6.82 -6.56 3.95
C ARG A 66 -6.59 -5.94 2.60
N ALA A 67 -5.45 -6.20 2.00
CA ALA A 67 -5.12 -5.79 0.64
C ALA A 67 -4.75 -7.00 -0.21
N LYS A 68 -5.21 -7.00 -1.45
CA LYS A 68 -4.94 -8.03 -2.46
C LYS A 68 -3.78 -7.62 -3.34
N ASN A 69 -3.12 -8.60 -3.94
CA ASN A 69 -2.16 -8.34 -5.00
C ASN A 69 -2.82 -7.54 -6.13
N GLY A 70 -2.16 -6.48 -6.59
CA GLY A 70 -2.71 -5.55 -7.59
C GLY A 70 -3.37 -4.30 -6.99
N GLU A 71 -3.58 -4.25 -5.67
CA GLU A 71 -4.05 -3.06 -4.96
C GLU A 71 -2.89 -2.22 -4.42
N ILE A 72 -3.20 -1.03 -3.92
CA ILE A 72 -2.26 -0.08 -3.34
C ILE A 72 -2.72 0.24 -1.92
N ILE A 73 -1.80 0.24 -0.96
CA ILE A 73 -2.05 0.76 0.38
C ILE A 73 -1.49 2.17 0.48
N ALA A 74 -2.31 3.13 0.88
CA ALA A 74 -1.89 4.45 1.29
C ALA A 74 -1.73 4.54 2.80
N ARG A 75 -0.66 5.16 3.27
CA ARG A 75 -0.44 5.61 4.65
C ARG A 75 -0.63 7.12 4.71
N PHE A 76 -1.66 7.54 5.44
CA PHE A 76 -1.95 8.96 5.65
C PHE A 76 -1.17 9.52 6.83
N THR A 77 -1.03 10.85 6.87
CA THR A 77 -0.30 11.57 7.92
C THR A 77 -0.87 11.36 9.33
N ASN A 78 -2.12 10.91 9.45
CA ASN A 78 -2.76 10.55 10.71
C ASN A 78 -2.47 9.10 11.16
N GLY A 79 -1.55 8.40 10.49
CA GLY A 79 -1.19 7.02 10.78
C GLY A 79 -2.20 5.98 10.30
N LYS A 80 -3.30 6.40 9.66
CA LYS A 80 -4.30 5.47 9.12
C LYS A 80 -3.88 4.93 7.77
N TYR A 81 -4.24 3.67 7.52
CA TYR A 81 -4.05 3.01 6.24
C TYR A 81 -5.36 2.93 5.46
N LYS A 82 -5.28 3.00 4.13
CA LYS A 82 -6.42 2.73 3.24
C LYS A 82 -5.96 1.91 2.05
N VAL A 83 -6.75 0.91 1.69
CA VAL A 83 -6.56 0.12 0.47
C VAL A 83 -7.35 0.77 -0.66
N MET A 84 -6.77 0.80 -1.85
CA MET A 84 -7.41 1.28 -3.07
C MET A 84 -6.91 0.49 -4.28
N ASP A 85 -7.70 0.48 -5.34
CA ASP A 85 -7.26 -0.02 -6.64
C ASP A 85 -6.48 1.06 -7.42
N VAL A 86 -5.89 0.65 -8.54
CA VAL A 86 -5.09 1.50 -9.42
C VAL A 86 -5.92 2.62 -10.05
N ASP A 87 -7.18 2.33 -10.41
CA ASP A 87 -8.06 3.30 -11.05
C ASP A 87 -8.41 4.45 -10.11
N TYR A 88 -8.69 4.13 -8.85
CA TYR A 88 -8.89 5.10 -7.79
C TYR A 88 -7.62 5.92 -7.54
N TYR A 89 -6.44 5.29 -7.54
CA TYR A 89 -5.19 6.02 -7.39
C TYR A 89 -5.04 7.08 -8.48
N ARG A 90 -5.12 6.68 -9.76
CA ARG A 90 -4.92 7.57 -10.92
C ARG A 90 -5.92 8.71 -10.98
N LYS A 91 -7.13 8.49 -10.48
CA LYS A 91 -8.18 9.52 -10.44
C LYS A 91 -7.95 10.57 -9.36
N ASN A 92 -7.24 10.23 -8.27
CA ASN A 92 -7.20 11.07 -7.05
C ASN A 92 -5.78 11.53 -6.66
N PHE A 93 -4.73 10.96 -7.24
CA PHE A 93 -3.35 11.25 -6.92
C PHE A 93 -2.53 11.48 -8.18
N ASN A 94 -1.48 12.29 -8.05
CA ASN A 94 -0.52 12.53 -9.14
C ASN A 94 0.37 11.30 -9.37
N ASP A 95 1.21 11.38 -10.39
CA ASP A 95 2.23 10.37 -10.65
C ASP A 95 3.19 10.19 -9.44
N PRO A 96 3.70 8.97 -9.22
CA PRO A 96 4.71 8.70 -8.20
C PRO A 96 5.92 9.63 -8.30
N LEU A 97 6.43 10.09 -7.15
CA LEU A 97 7.67 10.86 -7.03
C LEU A 97 8.91 9.97 -6.98
#